data_AF-A0A317JBB8-F1
#
_entry.id   AF-A0A317JBB8-F1
#
_cell.length_a   1.000
_cell.length_b   1.000
_cell.length_c   1.000
_cell.angle_alpha   90.00
_cell.angle_beta   90.00
_cell.angle_gamma   90.00
#
_symmetry.space_group_name_H-M   'P 1'
#
loop_
_entity.id
_entity.type
_entity.pdbx_description
1 polymer ?
#
loop_
_entity_poly.entity_id
_entity_poly.type
_entity_poly.pdbx_seq_one_letter_code
_entity_poly.pdbx_strand_id
1 'polypeptide(L)' 'MKFNMLEAKNQLSRLVKDALAGEDIVIASNGEPMVRLVPVA' A
#
# COMPACT_ATOMS: atom_id res chain seq x y z
N MET A 1 6.39 -3.79 -2.57
CA MET A 1 6.39 -4.27 -1.16
C MET A 1 4.97 -4.58 -0.69
N LYS A 2 4.82 -5.59 0.19
CA LYS A 2 3.51 -6.04 0.73
C LYS A 2 3.38 -5.62 2.19
N PHE A 3 2.27 -4.96 2.54
CA PHE A 3 1.96 -4.48 3.88
C PHE A 3 0.66 -5.09 4.37
N ASN A 4 0.52 -5.30 5.68
CA ASN A 4 -0.76 -5.72 6.24
C ASN A 4 -1.70 -4.51 6.44
N MET A 5 -2.99 -4.77 6.70
CA MET A 5 -4.00 -3.73 6.94
C MET A 5 -3.66 -2.78 8.11
N LEU A 6 -3.02 -3.27 9.18
CA LEU A 6 -2.67 -2.45 10.35
C LEU A 6 -1.54 -1.48 10.02
N GLU A 7 -0.49 -1.97 9.37
CA GLU A 7 0.61 -1.16 8.85
C GLU A 7 0.07 -0.13 7.86
N ALA A 8 -0.75 -0.56 6.90
CA ALA A 8 -1.34 0.31 5.91
C ALA A 8 -2.14 1.45 6.55
N LYS A 9 -2.95 1.16 7.58
CA LYS A 9 -3.71 2.16 8.33
C LYS A 9 -2.81 3.17 9.04
N ASN A 10 -1.72 2.71 9.67
CA ASN A 10 -0.86 3.57 10.48
C ASN A 10 0.06 4.48 9.65
N GLN A 11 0.44 4.06 8.45
CA GLN A 11 1.37 4.80 7.57
C GLN A 11 0.82 5.06 6.17
N LEU A 12 -0.51 5.14 6.01
CA LEU A 12 -1.17 5.30 4.71
C LEU A 12 -0.61 6.50 3.94
N SER A 13 -0.46 7.65 4.59
CA SER A 13 0.07 8.86 3.96
C SER A 13 1.48 8.70 3.40
N ARG A 14 2.33 7.87 4.04
CA ARG A 14 3.66 7.55 3.53
C ARG A 14 3.58 6.58 2.36
N LEU A 15 2.79 5.50 2.51
CA LEU A 15 2.60 4.51 1.45
C LEU A 15 2.03 5.12 0.17
N VAL A 16 1.14 6.11 0.29
CA VAL A 16 0.64 6.85 -0.87
C VAL A 16 1.76 7.64 -1.55
N LYS A 17 2.64 8.32 -0.81
CA LYS A 17 3.77 9.05 -1.38
C LYS A 17 4.74 8.11 -2.08
N ASP A 18 5.04 6.97 -1.46
CA ASP A 18 5.91 5.95 -2.02
C ASP A 18 5.29 5.39 -3.32
N ALA A 19 3.98 5.13 -3.34
CA ALA A 19 3.26 4.71 -4.54
C ALA A 19 3.27 5.77 -5.65
N LEU A 20 3.12 7.06 -5.30
CA LEU A 20 3.26 8.18 -6.24
C LEU A 20 4.69 8.33 -6.76
N ALA A 21 5.70 7.94 -5.98
CA ALA A 21 7.08 7.89 -6.43
C ALA A 21 7.39 6.70 -7.36
N GLY A 22 6.42 5.81 -7.58
CA GLY A 22 6.52 4.65 -8.46
C GLY A 22 6.75 3.32 -7.75
N GLU A 23 6.68 3.28 -6.42
CA GLU A 23 6.80 2.02 -5.67
C GLU A 23 5.54 1.15 -5.82
N ASP A 24 5.72 -0.14 -6.10
CA ASP A 24 4.60 -1.09 -6.18
C ASP A 24 4.20 -1.53 -4.77
N ILE A 25 3.13 -0.94 -4.22
CA ILE A 25 2.66 -1.18 -2.85
C ILE A 25 1.37 -1.99 -2.84
N VAL A 26 1.43 -3.16 -2.22
CA VAL A 26 0.29 -4.08 -2.06
C VAL A 26 -0.14 -4.14 -0.60
N ILE A 27 -1.42 -3.92 -0.34
CA ILE A 27 -2.00 -4.10 1.00
C ILE A 27 -2.72 -5.45 1.04
N ALA A 28 -2.37 -6.22 2.06
CA ALA A 28 -2.85 -7.56 2.28
C ALA A 28 -3.66 -7.67 3.58
N SER A 29 -4.64 -8.55 3.57
CA SER A 29 -5.42 -8.94 4.74
C SER A 29 -5.27 -10.44 4.95
N ASN A 30 -5.02 -10.88 6.19
CA ASN A 30 -4.85 -12.29 6.53
C ASN A 30 -3.87 -13.08 5.63
N GLY A 31 -2.78 -12.43 5.21
CA GLY A 31 -1.79 -13.04 4.31
C GLY A 31 -2.15 -13.00 2.82
N GLU A 32 -3.35 -12.58 2.45
CA GLU A 32 -3.81 -12.49 1.07
C GLU A 32 -3.74 -11.05 0.54
N PRO A 33 -3.16 -10.81 -0.65
CA PRO A 33 -3.12 -9.49 -1.26
C PRO A 33 -4.53 -9.06 -1.68
N MET A 34 -5.00 -7.92 -1.19
CA MET A 34 -6.37 -7.45 -1.43
C MET A 34 -6.43 -6.26 -2.37
N VAL A 35 -5.51 -5.31 -2.20
CA VAL A 35 -5.48 -4.09 -3.02
C VAL A 35 -4.03 -3.68 -3.31
N ARG A 36 -3.85 -2.93 -4.38
CA ARG A 36 -2.57 -2.29 -4.73
C ARG A 36 -2.78 -0.79 -4.87
N LEU A 37 -1.87 -0.01 -4.29
CA LEU A 37 -1.86 1.44 -4.48
C LEU A 37 -1.26 1.74 -5.85
N VAL A 38 -2.02 2.45 -6.67
CA VAL A 38 -1.62 2.88 -8.02
C VAL A 38 -1.92 4.37 -8.14
N PRO A 39 -0.99 5.21 -8.64
CA PRO A 39 -1.27 6.59 -8.97
C PRO A 39 -2.44 6.71 -9.95
N VAL A 40 -3.32 7.68 -9.73
CA VAL A 40 -4.51 7.88 -10.56
C VAL A 40 -4.26 8.85 -11.72
N ALA A 41 -3.27 9.74 -11.59
CA ALA A 41 -2.94 10.79 -12.54
C ALA A 41 -1.42 10.92 -12.71
#